data_AF-A0A5C9EGN5-F1
#
_entry.id   AF-A0A5C9EGN5-F1
#
_cell.length_a   1.000
_cell.length_b   1.000
_cell.length_c   1.000
_cell.angle_alpha   90.00
_cell.angle_beta   90.00
_cell.angle_gamma   90.00
#
_symmetry.space_group_name_H-M   'P 1'
#
loop_
_entity.id
_entity.type
_entity.pdbx_description
1 polymer ?
#
loop_
_entity_poly.entity_id
_entity_poly.type
_entity_poly.pdbx_seq_one_letter_code
_entity_poly.pdbx_strand_id
1 'polypeptide(L)'
;MEENHTHNYSFFGKKSALLFQSAKRDQPYVFFRFIKKKDSGDWEKPSNGEGKVIKFSLEEIIMILEVLNKKIPSWDSYHKFKNDDSKIGFRWQQENGENLWINVNEYSKMLNFSQIEILKRLLDHILEEKIIYATRPKKSFSSWKSEPKQTKKRNKRQKKSVHSESKLHRDSDNEKSKEDGEKVTEVEGLIKAQTEKAVLIEFEEGSEEWIPKSLIKSNYVNSEEISQKFLIDTWLLKKSKIMA
;
A
#
# COMPACT_ATOMS: atom_id res chain seq x y z
N MET A 1 -8.04 -3.72 0.56
CA MET A 1 -7.55 -2.45 -0.04
C MET A 1 -6.14 -2.22 0.46
N GLU A 2 -5.19 -1.92 -0.42
CA GLU A 2 -3.97 -1.23 0.03
C GLU A 2 -4.41 0.17 0.50
N GLU A 3 -4.27 0.48 1.79
CA GLU A 3 -4.30 1.88 2.19
C GLU A 3 -3.11 2.57 1.54
N ASN A 4 -3.40 3.58 0.71
CA ASN A 4 -2.43 4.23 -0.15
C ASN A 4 -1.60 5.24 0.66
N HIS A 5 -0.86 4.74 1.65
CA HIS A 5 -0.07 5.52 2.60
C HIS A 5 1.06 6.26 1.87
N THR A 6 0.72 7.45 1.39
CA THR A 6 1.64 8.43 0.83
C THR A 6 1.54 9.70 1.67
N HIS A 7 2.69 10.25 2.02
CA HIS A 7 2.78 11.43 2.87
C HIS A 7 3.08 12.63 1.98
N ASN A 8 2.33 13.71 2.14
CA ASN A 8 2.45 14.91 1.34
C ASN A 8 2.55 16.12 2.27
N TYR A 9 3.53 17.00 2.05
CA TYR A 9 3.68 18.24 2.81
C TYR A 9 4.24 19.35 1.92
N SER A 10 3.83 20.60 2.14
CA SER A 10 4.23 21.73 1.29
C SER A 10 4.83 22.88 2.09
N PHE A 11 6.09 23.17 1.80
CA PHE A 11 6.85 24.29 2.36
C PHE A 11 6.74 25.50 1.42
N PHE A 12 5.69 26.30 1.59
CA PHE A 12 5.54 27.56 0.84
C PHE A 12 6.46 28.66 1.38
N GLY A 13 6.72 29.64 0.51
CA GLY A 13 7.42 30.89 0.78
C GLY A 13 6.89 32.01 -0.14
N LYS A 14 7.47 33.21 -0.08
CA LYS A 14 6.97 34.37 -0.85
C LYS A 14 7.07 34.21 -2.37
N LYS A 15 8.14 33.57 -2.86
CA LYS A 15 8.45 33.41 -4.31
C LYS A 15 8.78 31.97 -4.74
N SER A 16 9.01 31.04 -3.81
CA SER A 16 9.27 29.63 -4.11
C SER A 16 8.62 28.71 -3.09
N ALA A 17 8.32 27.48 -3.51
CA ALA A 17 7.79 26.43 -2.68
C ALA A 17 8.48 25.10 -2.96
N LEU A 18 8.59 24.27 -1.91
CA LEU A 18 9.02 22.88 -1.98
C LEU A 18 7.85 22.00 -1.55
N LEU A 19 7.43 21.09 -2.41
CA LEU A 19 6.40 20.10 -2.14
C LEU A 19 7.08 18.74 -1.96
N PHE A 20 6.97 18.18 -0.76
CA PHE A 20 7.39 16.83 -0.43
C PHE A 20 6.26 15.84 -0.74
N GLN A 21 6.60 14.72 -1.37
CA GLN A 21 5.70 13.58 -1.56
C GLN A 21 6.47 12.27 -1.36
N SER A 22 6.02 11.40 -0.45
CA SER A 22 6.56 10.03 -0.39
C SER A 22 5.99 9.16 -1.51
N ALA A 23 6.78 8.22 -2.01
CA ALA A 23 6.27 7.13 -2.82
C ALA A 23 5.42 6.14 -1.97
N LYS A 24 4.88 5.08 -2.58
CA LYS A 24 4.21 3.98 -1.88
C LYS A 24 5.15 3.32 -0.85
N ARG A 25 4.61 2.59 0.13
CA ARG A 25 5.42 1.93 1.19
C ARG A 25 6.49 0.97 0.66
N ASP A 26 6.20 0.27 -0.43
CA ASP A 26 7.12 -0.68 -1.07
C ASP A 26 8.13 -0.03 -2.04
N GLN A 27 8.11 1.30 -2.16
CA GLN A 27 8.96 2.06 -3.08
C GLN A 27 10.05 2.84 -2.29
N PRO A 28 11.34 2.57 -2.52
CA PRO A 28 12.45 3.07 -1.69
C PRO A 28 12.89 4.48 -2.12
N TYR A 29 11.95 5.43 -2.22
CA TYR A 29 12.25 6.81 -2.61
C TYR A 29 11.17 7.83 -2.19
N VAL A 30 11.56 9.10 -2.22
CA VAL A 30 10.66 10.26 -2.07
C VAL A 30 10.83 11.22 -3.24
N PHE A 31 9.85 12.10 -3.45
CA PHE A 31 9.90 13.17 -4.43
C PHE A 31 9.92 14.53 -3.76
N PHE A 32 10.83 15.39 -4.22
CA PHE A 32 10.83 16.81 -3.91
C PHE A 32 10.48 17.55 -5.20
N ARG A 33 9.41 18.35 -5.16
CA ARG A 33 8.99 19.18 -6.28
C ARG A 33 9.18 20.65 -5.92
N PHE A 34 9.93 21.35 -6.74
CA PHE A 34 10.18 22.79 -6.61
C PHE A 34 9.33 23.54 -7.63
N ILE A 35 8.71 24.63 -7.18
CA ILE A 35 7.99 25.59 -8.03
C ILE A 35 8.30 27.01 -7.56
N LYS A 36 8.28 27.97 -8.48
CA LYS A 36 8.35 29.41 -8.19
C LYS A 36 7.06 30.13 -8.56
N LYS A 37 6.94 31.33 -8.01
CA LYS A 37 5.90 32.30 -8.36
C LYS A 37 6.36 33.08 -9.59
N LYS A 38 5.53 33.14 -10.62
CA LYS A 38 5.75 33.86 -11.87
C LYS A 38 5.60 35.37 -11.64
N ASP A 39 6.06 36.16 -12.61
CA ASP A 39 5.91 37.61 -12.60
C ASP A 39 4.44 38.06 -12.69
N SER A 40 3.54 37.22 -13.23
CA SER A 40 2.08 37.42 -13.17
C SER A 40 1.49 37.33 -11.75
N GLY A 41 2.26 36.80 -10.80
CA GLY A 41 1.77 36.46 -9.47
C GLY A 41 1.17 35.06 -9.34
N ASP A 42 1.05 34.29 -10.43
CA ASP A 42 0.64 32.89 -10.37
C ASP A 42 1.77 31.98 -9.87
N TRP A 43 1.42 30.84 -9.29
CA TRP A 43 2.38 29.75 -9.11
C TRP A 43 2.53 28.95 -10.41
N GLU A 44 3.75 28.46 -10.65
CA GLU A 44 4.00 27.42 -11.66
C GLU A 44 3.13 26.19 -11.42
N LYS A 45 2.63 25.62 -12.52
CA LYS A 45 1.71 24.50 -12.54
C LYS A 45 2.40 23.25 -13.07
N PRO A 46 2.64 22.23 -12.22
CA PRO A 46 3.16 20.93 -12.62
C PRO A 46 2.45 20.25 -13.78
N SER A 47 1.14 20.46 -13.92
CA SER A 47 0.33 19.96 -15.05
C SER A 47 0.79 20.48 -16.40
N ASN A 48 1.49 21.61 -16.43
CA ASN A 48 1.95 22.30 -17.63
C ASN A 48 3.44 22.02 -17.91
N GLY A 49 4.07 21.08 -17.18
CA GLY A 49 5.51 20.81 -17.26
C GLY A 49 6.38 21.82 -16.51
N GLU A 50 5.80 22.70 -15.70
CA GLU A 50 6.52 23.75 -14.96
C GLU A 50 7.02 23.25 -13.59
N GLY A 51 8.09 23.88 -13.09
CA GLY A 51 8.81 23.45 -11.90
C GLY A 51 9.83 22.34 -12.17
N LYS A 52 10.41 21.80 -11.10
CA LYS A 52 11.37 20.68 -11.15
C LYS A 52 10.96 19.58 -10.17
N VAL A 53 11.10 18.32 -10.56
CA VAL A 53 10.91 17.16 -9.68
C VAL A 53 12.20 16.39 -9.57
N ILE A 54 12.63 16.13 -8.34
CA ILE A 54 13.77 15.28 -8.00
C ILE A 54 13.27 14.08 -7.22
N LYS A 55 13.80 12.89 -7.54
CA LYS A 55 13.49 11.63 -6.84
C LYS A 55 14.71 11.23 -6.01
N PHE A 56 14.62 11.29 -4.69
CA PHE A 56 15.71 10.92 -3.79
C PHE A 56 15.60 9.44 -3.37
N SER A 57 16.72 8.71 -3.42
CA SER A 57 16.83 7.34 -2.89
C SER A 57 16.97 7.32 -1.36
N LEU A 58 17.05 6.14 -0.75
CA LEU A 58 17.25 6.01 0.71
C LEU A 58 18.61 6.54 1.15
N GLU A 59 19.65 6.28 0.35
CA GLU A 59 21.01 6.78 0.57
C GLU A 59 21.05 8.31 0.52
N GLU A 60 20.33 8.91 -0.42
CA GLU A 60 20.24 10.38 -0.52
C GLU A 60 19.39 10.99 0.60
N ILE A 61 18.32 10.31 1.06
CA ILE A 61 17.57 10.71 2.25
C ILE A 61 18.49 10.72 3.48
N ILE A 62 19.35 9.70 3.65
CA ILE A 62 20.36 9.67 4.71
C ILE A 62 21.31 10.87 4.58
N MET A 63 21.86 11.16 3.40
CA MET A 63 22.75 12.31 3.22
C MET A 63 22.08 13.66 3.51
N ILE A 64 20.79 13.81 3.13
CA ILE A 64 19.98 14.99 3.48
C ILE A 64 19.78 15.08 4.99
N LEU A 65 19.51 13.96 5.67
CA LEU A 65 19.38 13.89 7.13
C LEU A 65 20.70 14.22 7.85
N GLU A 66 21.86 13.83 7.32
CA GLU A 66 23.17 14.21 7.88
C GLU A 66 23.39 15.74 7.83
N VAL A 67 22.94 16.42 6.76
CA VAL A 67 22.93 17.90 6.69
C VAL A 67 21.92 18.48 7.67
N LEU A 68 20.67 17.99 7.71
CA LEU A 68 19.61 18.49 8.59
C LEU A 68 19.96 18.34 10.07
N ASN A 69 20.68 17.27 10.43
CA ASN A 69 21.20 17.04 11.78
C ASN A 69 22.49 17.82 12.10
N LYS A 70 22.96 18.70 11.20
CA LYS A 70 24.20 19.49 11.32
C LYS A 70 25.47 18.64 11.53
N LYS A 71 25.46 17.38 11.12
CA LYS A 71 26.64 16.50 11.17
C LYS A 71 27.62 16.81 10.04
N ILE A 72 27.11 17.24 8.89
CA ILE A 72 27.89 17.80 7.79
C ILE A 72 27.33 19.19 7.40
N PRO A 73 28.17 20.15 6.97
CA PRO A 73 27.74 21.52 6.67
C PRO A 73 26.95 21.64 5.36
N SER A 74 27.19 20.72 4.42
CA SER A 74 26.53 20.68 3.12
C SER A 74 26.66 19.32 2.45
N TRP A 75 25.75 19.04 1.53
CA TRP A 75 25.80 17.91 0.59
C TRP A 75 25.38 18.36 -0.81
N ASP A 76 25.96 17.75 -1.83
CA ASP A 76 25.64 17.96 -3.25
C ASP A 76 25.45 16.61 -3.96
N SER A 77 24.56 16.57 -4.94
CA SER A 77 24.32 15.41 -5.82
C SER A 77 24.05 15.86 -7.25
N TYR A 78 24.20 14.93 -8.20
CA TYR A 78 23.93 15.15 -9.62
C TYR A 78 23.06 14.02 -10.15
N HIS A 79 21.84 14.33 -10.57
CA HIS A 79 20.94 13.38 -11.23
C HIS A 79 20.98 13.60 -12.74
N LYS A 80 21.09 12.52 -13.51
CA LYS A 80 21.00 12.54 -14.97
C LYS A 80 19.77 11.74 -15.39
N PHE A 81 18.83 12.39 -16.07
CA PHE A 81 17.65 11.71 -16.63
C PHE A 81 17.45 12.11 -18.09
N LYS A 82 17.66 11.15 -19.00
CA LYS A 82 17.72 11.40 -20.45
C LYS A 82 18.79 12.47 -20.76
N ASN A 83 18.37 13.64 -21.24
CA ASN A 83 19.23 14.78 -21.59
C ASN A 83 19.11 15.94 -20.57
N ASP A 84 18.49 15.70 -19.42
CA ASP A 84 18.29 16.69 -18.35
C ASP A 84 19.19 16.32 -17.15
N ASP A 85 20.17 17.19 -16.88
CA ASP A 85 21.10 17.08 -15.76
C ASP A 85 20.65 18.03 -14.63
N SER A 86 20.57 17.50 -13.41
CA SER A 86 20.06 18.20 -12.23
C SER A 86 21.12 18.23 -11.13
N LYS A 87 21.72 19.40 -10.90
CA LYS A 87 22.61 19.67 -9.77
C LYS A 87 21.78 20.02 -8.55
N ILE A 88 21.93 19.23 -7.51
CA ILE A 88 21.23 19.34 -6.23
C ILE A 88 22.23 19.79 -5.16
N GLY A 89 21.83 20.70 -4.28
CA GLY A 89 22.62 21.13 -3.13
C GLY A 89 21.76 21.41 -1.90
N PHE A 90 22.27 21.01 -0.74
CA PHE A 90 21.73 21.30 0.59
C PHE A 90 22.84 21.95 1.41
N ARG A 91 22.66 23.20 1.85
CA ARG A 91 23.71 23.99 2.51
C ARG A 91 23.14 24.87 3.62
N TRP A 92 23.77 24.91 4.78
CA TRP A 92 23.44 25.89 5.82
C TRP A 92 23.95 27.29 5.42
N GLN A 93 23.21 28.35 5.76
CA GLN A 93 23.73 29.72 5.63
C GLN A 93 24.86 29.96 6.63
N GLN A 94 25.98 30.53 6.16
CA GLN A 94 27.18 30.74 6.97
C GLN A 94 27.02 31.83 8.05
N GLU A 95 26.15 32.81 7.83
CA GLU A 95 26.01 33.99 8.70
C GLU A 95 25.36 33.69 10.06
N ASN A 96 24.38 32.76 10.10
CA ASN A 96 23.67 32.39 11.34
C ASN A 96 23.55 30.88 11.57
N GLY A 97 23.69 30.03 10.54
CA GLY A 97 23.48 28.59 10.66
C GLY A 97 22.06 28.17 11.07
N GLU A 98 21.06 29.06 10.96
CA GLU A 98 19.67 28.80 11.34
C GLU A 98 18.78 28.43 10.15
N ASN A 99 19.15 28.89 8.96
CA ASN A 99 18.44 28.63 7.72
C ASN A 99 19.20 27.64 6.84
N LEU A 100 18.44 26.76 6.18
CA LEU A 100 18.95 25.80 5.21
C LEU A 100 18.53 26.23 3.80
N TRP A 101 19.51 26.42 2.93
CA TRP A 101 19.29 26.66 1.51
C TRP A 101 19.32 25.32 0.76
N ILE A 102 18.22 25.02 0.07
CA ILE A 102 18.12 23.88 -0.84
C ILE A 102 18.05 24.43 -2.26
N ASN A 103 18.96 24.00 -3.14
CA ASN A 103 19.02 24.40 -4.54
C ASN A 103 18.93 23.19 -5.47
N VAL A 104 18.21 23.35 -6.58
CA VAL A 104 18.13 22.37 -7.68
C VAL A 104 18.10 23.15 -8.99
N ASN A 105 19.23 23.16 -9.72
CA ASN A 105 19.45 24.02 -10.88
C ASN A 105 19.02 25.49 -10.59
N GLU A 106 18.07 26.04 -11.35
CA GLU A 106 17.52 27.38 -11.21
C GLU A 106 16.49 27.56 -10.08
N TYR A 107 16.06 26.46 -9.46
CA TYR A 107 15.11 26.48 -8.34
C TYR A 107 15.84 26.51 -7.01
N SER A 108 15.30 27.26 -6.05
CA SER A 108 15.75 27.13 -4.66
C SER A 108 14.68 27.45 -3.64
N LYS A 109 14.83 26.90 -2.43
CA LYS A 109 14.00 27.19 -1.27
C LYS A 109 14.89 27.37 -0.05
N MET A 110 14.76 28.52 0.61
CA MET A 110 15.26 28.71 1.96
C MET A 110 14.24 28.16 2.96
N LEU A 111 14.66 27.25 3.83
CA LEU A 111 13.88 26.75 4.97
C LEU A 111 14.35 27.46 6.25
N ASN A 112 13.40 27.88 7.08
CA ASN A 112 13.67 28.36 8.43
C ASN A 112 13.64 27.19 9.43
N PHE A 113 14.06 27.44 10.68
CA PHE A 113 14.11 26.44 11.75
C PHE A 113 12.87 25.52 11.82
N SER A 114 11.65 26.08 11.86
CA SER A 114 10.42 25.28 11.95
C SER A 114 10.19 24.40 10.71
N GLN A 115 10.50 24.90 9.52
CA GLN A 115 10.40 24.12 8.28
C GLN A 115 11.46 23.02 8.21
N ILE A 116 12.67 23.28 8.71
CA ILE A 116 13.77 22.31 8.81
C ILE A 116 13.40 21.16 9.74
N GLU A 117 12.88 21.46 10.94
CA GLU A 117 12.53 20.43 11.94
C GLU A 117 11.37 19.54 11.46
N ILE A 118 10.39 20.11 10.76
CA ILE A 118 9.31 19.34 10.11
C ILE A 118 9.88 18.45 9.00
N LEU A 119 10.76 18.97 8.13
CA LEU A 119 11.36 18.19 7.05
C LEU A 119 12.20 17.04 7.60
N LYS A 120 13.00 17.30 8.63
CA LYS A 120 13.82 16.29 9.33
C LYS A 120 12.95 15.14 9.86
N ARG A 121 11.96 15.44 10.71
CA ARG A 121 11.07 14.42 11.30
C ARG A 121 10.30 13.63 10.24
N LEU A 122 9.90 14.29 9.16
CA LEU A 122 9.22 13.66 8.04
C LEU A 122 10.16 12.71 7.28
N LEU A 123 11.41 13.10 7.06
CA LEU A 123 12.40 12.23 6.40
C LEU A 123 12.83 11.06 7.29
N ASP A 124 13.02 11.26 8.59
CA ASP A 124 13.32 10.19 9.56
C ASP A 124 12.21 9.12 9.55
N HIS A 125 10.95 9.53 9.76
CA HIS A 125 9.77 8.65 9.72
C HIS A 125 9.63 7.89 8.39
N ILE A 126 9.84 8.57 7.26
CA ILE A 126 9.71 7.95 5.94
C ILE A 126 10.88 7.00 5.65
N LEU A 127 12.10 7.31 6.11
CA LEU A 127 13.24 6.43 5.98
C LEU A 127 13.01 5.12 6.75
N GLU A 128 12.54 5.19 8.00
CA GLU A 128 12.16 4.02 8.79
C GLU A 128 11.06 3.19 8.09
N GLU A 129 9.99 3.84 7.60
CA GLU A 129 8.93 3.18 6.83
C GLU A 129 9.50 2.46 5.60
N LYS A 130 10.33 3.13 4.79
CA LYS A 130 10.88 2.52 3.57
C LYS A 130 11.88 1.41 3.87
N ILE A 131 12.68 1.53 4.93
CA ILE A 131 13.54 0.42 5.39
C ILE A 131 12.67 -0.79 5.73
N ILE A 132 11.59 -0.60 6.51
CA ILE A 132 10.72 -1.71 6.93
C ILE A 132 9.98 -2.37 5.75
N TYR A 133 9.49 -1.61 4.77
CA TYR A 133 8.57 -2.13 3.74
C TYR A 133 9.17 -2.28 2.34
N ALA A 134 10.11 -1.41 1.92
CA ALA A 134 10.66 -1.41 0.56
C ALA A 134 11.93 -2.27 0.41
N THR A 135 12.60 -2.63 1.52
CA THR A 135 13.82 -3.47 1.48
C THR A 135 13.55 -4.97 1.69
N ARG A 136 12.31 -5.35 2.02
CA ARG A 136 11.95 -6.77 2.19
C ARG A 136 12.13 -7.52 0.87
N PRO A 137 12.71 -8.73 0.87
CA PRO A 137 12.74 -9.56 -0.33
C PRO A 137 11.30 -9.86 -0.77
N LYS A 138 10.92 -9.36 -1.94
CA LYS A 138 9.66 -9.77 -2.60
C LYS A 138 9.76 -11.29 -2.81
N LYS A 139 8.85 -12.07 -2.21
CA LYS A 139 8.85 -13.55 -2.28
C LYS A 139 9.01 -13.98 -3.74
N SER A 140 10.20 -14.47 -4.09
CA SER A 140 10.47 -14.93 -5.45
C SER A 140 9.65 -16.19 -5.71
N PHE A 141 8.81 -16.15 -6.74
CA PHE A 141 7.93 -17.26 -7.12
C PHE A 141 8.74 -18.33 -7.87
N SER A 142 9.77 -18.88 -7.22
CA SER A 142 10.76 -19.78 -7.83
C SER A 142 11.39 -20.71 -6.79
N SER A 143 10.70 -21.79 -6.42
CA SER A 143 11.29 -23.10 -6.06
C SER A 143 10.28 -24.09 -5.47
N TRP A 144 9.14 -24.30 -6.12
CA TRP A 144 8.48 -25.61 -5.95
C TRP A 144 9.25 -26.64 -6.75
N LYS A 145 10.12 -27.37 -6.03
CA LYS A 145 10.84 -28.52 -6.56
C LYS A 145 9.82 -29.52 -7.09
N SER A 146 10.07 -30.02 -8.29
CA SER A 146 9.34 -31.15 -8.86
C SER A 146 9.54 -32.40 -8.00
N GLU A 147 8.51 -32.83 -7.28
CA GLU A 147 8.47 -34.17 -6.67
C GLU A 147 7.88 -35.21 -7.63
N PRO A 148 8.27 -36.50 -7.50
CA PRO A 148 8.06 -37.49 -8.54
C PRO A 148 6.64 -38.04 -8.57
N LYS A 149 6.09 -38.23 -9.76
CA LYS A 149 4.80 -38.92 -9.97
C LYS A 149 4.86 -40.36 -9.48
N GLN A 150 4.42 -40.64 -8.25
CA GLN A 150 4.06 -42.01 -7.86
C GLN A 150 2.64 -42.35 -8.31
N THR A 151 2.57 -43.21 -9.32
CA THR A 151 1.35 -43.84 -9.83
C THR A 151 0.76 -44.82 -8.81
N LYS A 152 -0.45 -44.54 -8.30
CA LYS A 152 -1.29 -45.58 -7.67
C LYS A 152 -2.69 -45.60 -8.27
N LYS A 153 -3.04 -46.76 -8.85
CA LYS A 153 -4.31 -47.04 -9.53
C LYS A 153 -5.45 -47.04 -8.50
N ARG A 154 -6.53 -46.28 -8.77
CA ARG A 154 -7.74 -46.24 -7.94
C ARG A 154 -8.79 -47.20 -8.50
N ASN A 155 -8.98 -48.34 -7.84
CA ASN A 155 -10.10 -49.25 -8.16
C ASN A 155 -11.42 -48.68 -7.61
N LYS A 156 -12.45 -48.63 -8.47
CA LYS A 156 -13.83 -48.29 -8.08
C LYS A 156 -14.46 -49.44 -7.29
N ARG A 157 -15.18 -49.13 -6.21
CA ARG A 157 -16.42 -49.86 -5.86
C ARG A 157 -17.39 -48.97 -5.08
N GLN A 158 -18.66 -49.06 -5.45
CA GLN A 158 -19.78 -48.30 -4.90
C GLN A 158 -20.29 -48.95 -3.59
N LYS A 159 -20.93 -48.17 -2.70
CA LYS A 159 -22.40 -48.20 -2.50
C LYS A 159 -22.87 -47.33 -1.32
N LYS A 160 -24.05 -46.71 -1.52
CA LYS A 160 -25.18 -46.50 -0.59
C LYS A 160 -24.90 -45.85 0.79
N SER A 161 -25.46 -44.70 1.19
CA SER A 161 -26.81 -44.06 1.09
C SER A 161 -27.71 -44.27 2.32
N VAL A 162 -28.41 -43.19 2.69
CA VAL A 162 -29.65 -43.07 3.50
C VAL A 162 -29.50 -42.59 4.96
N HIS A 163 -30.16 -41.45 5.20
CA HIS A 163 -30.71 -40.82 6.42
C HIS A 163 -30.16 -41.10 7.84
N SER A 164 -30.05 -39.99 8.58
CA SER A 164 -30.90 -39.78 9.76
C SER A 164 -31.46 -38.35 9.78
N GLU A 165 -32.77 -38.20 9.99
CA GLU A 165 -33.41 -36.90 10.24
C GLU A 165 -33.25 -36.49 11.71
N SER A 166 -33.26 -35.20 12.02
CA SER A 166 -33.84 -34.71 13.28
C SER A 166 -34.46 -33.32 13.08
N LYS A 167 -35.62 -33.10 13.72
CA LYS A 167 -36.49 -31.94 13.52
C LYS A 167 -36.41 -30.98 14.72
N LEU A 168 -36.20 -29.69 14.40
CA LEU A 168 -37.00 -28.51 14.79
C LEU A 168 -37.67 -28.44 16.18
N HIS A 169 -37.31 -27.40 16.94
CA HIS A 169 -38.15 -26.38 17.61
C HIS A 169 -37.18 -25.21 17.94
N ARG A 170 -37.33 -23.91 17.59
CA ARG A 170 -38.46 -22.95 17.40
C ARG A 170 -39.20 -22.55 18.68
N ASP A 171 -38.87 -21.34 19.16
CA ASP A 171 -39.72 -20.14 19.41
C ASP A 171 -38.79 -19.03 20.01
N SER A 172 -39.05 -17.72 20.12
CA SER A 172 -39.96 -16.68 19.55
C SER A 172 -39.53 -15.34 20.23
N ASP A 173 -39.56 -14.11 19.72
CA ASP A 173 -40.01 -13.45 18.47
C ASP A 173 -39.15 -12.14 18.26
N ASN A 174 -38.80 -11.69 17.04
CA ASN A 174 -39.50 -10.72 16.15
C ASN A 174 -39.37 -9.22 16.53
N GLU A 175 -38.64 -8.43 15.72
CA GLU A 175 -39.19 -7.17 15.16
C GLU A 175 -38.39 -6.59 13.95
N LYS A 176 -39.10 -6.52 12.80
CA LYS A 176 -39.03 -5.58 11.65
C LYS A 176 -37.77 -4.67 11.53
N SER A 177 -37.13 -4.57 10.35
CA SER A 177 -37.80 -3.94 9.21
C SER A 177 -37.00 -3.93 7.89
N LYS A 178 -37.76 -3.88 6.79
CA LYS A 178 -37.44 -3.46 5.40
C LYS A 178 -36.62 -4.40 4.51
N GLU A 179 -37.28 -4.73 3.40
CA GLU A 179 -36.78 -5.49 2.26
C GLU A 179 -35.81 -4.64 1.42
N ASP A 180 -34.66 -5.21 1.11
CA ASP A 180 -34.29 -5.45 -0.29
C ASP A 180 -33.54 -6.79 -0.34
N GLY A 181 -33.97 -7.70 -1.22
CA GLY A 181 -33.64 -9.13 -1.09
C GLY A 181 -32.21 -9.49 -1.43
N GLU A 182 -31.31 -9.52 -0.44
CA GLU A 182 -30.00 -10.18 -0.56
C GLU A 182 -30.21 -11.68 -0.85
N LYS A 183 -30.08 -12.07 -2.12
CA LYS A 183 -29.92 -13.48 -2.48
C LYS A 183 -28.61 -13.96 -1.86
N VAL A 184 -28.69 -15.04 -1.09
CA VAL A 184 -27.53 -15.73 -0.49
C VAL A 184 -27.37 -17.07 -1.21
N THR A 185 -26.13 -17.48 -1.47
CA THR A 185 -25.83 -18.76 -2.12
C THR A 185 -24.93 -19.61 -1.23
N GLU A 186 -25.20 -20.91 -1.20
CA GLU A 186 -24.31 -21.90 -0.59
C GLU A 186 -23.18 -22.24 -1.55
N VAL A 187 -21.94 -22.08 -1.10
CA VAL A 187 -20.72 -22.40 -1.83
C VAL A 187 -19.77 -23.19 -0.93
N GLU A 188 -19.08 -24.18 -1.47
CA GLU A 188 -18.11 -25.00 -0.74
C GLU A 188 -16.69 -24.51 -0.99
N GLY A 189 -15.85 -24.50 0.06
CA GLY A 189 -14.45 -24.09 -0.05
C GLY A 189 -13.62 -24.34 1.20
N LEU A 190 -12.31 -24.10 1.06
CA LEU A 190 -11.28 -24.27 2.09
C LEU A 190 -10.81 -22.89 2.58
N ILE A 191 -10.68 -22.70 3.89
CA ILE A 191 -10.07 -21.47 4.44
C ILE A 191 -8.56 -21.57 4.30
N LYS A 192 -7.92 -20.71 3.50
CA LYS A 192 -6.46 -20.67 3.39
C LYS A 192 -5.77 -19.66 4.29
N ALA A 193 -6.51 -18.63 4.71
CA ALA A 193 -6.02 -17.59 5.60
C ALA A 193 -7.20 -16.84 6.20
N GLN A 194 -6.97 -16.14 7.30
CA GLN A 194 -7.92 -15.17 7.83
C GLN A 194 -7.23 -13.92 8.36
N THR A 195 -7.99 -12.84 8.40
CA THR A 195 -7.67 -11.62 9.13
C THR A 195 -8.73 -11.39 10.21
N GLU A 196 -8.61 -10.31 10.97
CA GLU A 196 -9.65 -9.88 11.90
C GLU A 196 -11.02 -9.72 11.22
N LYS A 197 -11.06 -9.25 9.96
CA LYS A 197 -12.29 -8.82 9.27
C LYS A 197 -12.69 -9.62 8.02
N ALA A 198 -11.82 -10.48 7.50
CA ALA A 198 -12.08 -11.28 6.29
C ALA A 198 -11.42 -12.66 6.34
N VAL A 199 -11.90 -13.59 5.49
CA VAL A 199 -11.42 -14.96 5.33
C VAL A 199 -11.09 -15.18 3.85
N LEU A 200 -9.93 -15.77 3.57
CA LEU A 200 -9.57 -16.22 2.23
C LEU A 200 -10.12 -17.62 2.04
N ILE A 201 -11.05 -17.77 1.10
CA ILE A 201 -11.66 -19.06 0.75
C ILE A 201 -11.15 -19.46 -0.63
N GLU A 202 -10.57 -20.66 -0.74
CA GLU A 202 -10.36 -21.37 -2.00
C GLU A 202 -11.62 -22.17 -2.33
N PHE A 203 -12.18 -21.96 -3.53
CA PHE A 203 -13.33 -22.69 -4.05
C PHE A 203 -12.88 -23.84 -4.96
N GLU A 204 -13.77 -24.79 -5.28
CA GLU A 204 -13.43 -26.04 -5.99
C GLU A 204 -12.74 -25.86 -7.36
N GLU A 205 -12.87 -24.70 -8.02
CA GLU A 205 -12.19 -24.39 -9.28
C GLU A 205 -10.75 -23.86 -9.10
N GLY A 206 -10.23 -23.81 -7.87
CA GLY A 206 -8.92 -23.22 -7.55
C GLY A 206 -8.92 -21.69 -7.58
N SER A 207 -10.10 -21.06 -7.56
CA SER A 207 -10.27 -19.63 -7.36
C SER A 207 -10.19 -19.29 -5.88
N GLU A 208 -9.41 -18.27 -5.53
CA GLU A 208 -9.25 -17.80 -4.16
C GLU A 208 -9.82 -16.38 -4.03
N GLU A 209 -10.70 -16.14 -3.06
CA GLU A 209 -11.30 -14.81 -2.83
C GLU A 209 -11.37 -14.45 -1.35
N TRP A 210 -11.13 -13.18 -1.03
CA TRP A 210 -11.20 -12.65 0.32
C TRP A 210 -12.63 -12.23 0.65
N ILE A 211 -13.36 -13.09 1.34
CA ILE A 211 -14.75 -12.84 1.75
C ILE A 211 -14.76 -12.15 3.13
N PRO A 212 -15.33 -10.93 3.26
CA PRO A 212 -15.51 -10.28 4.56
C PRO A 212 -16.35 -11.13 5.50
N LYS A 213 -15.94 -11.23 6.77
CA LYS A 213 -16.63 -12.07 7.78
C LYS A 213 -18.10 -11.69 7.97
N SER A 214 -18.44 -10.41 7.79
CA SER A 214 -19.81 -9.88 7.85
C SER A 214 -20.72 -10.29 6.68
N LEU A 215 -20.15 -10.81 5.59
CA LEU A 215 -20.88 -11.30 4.41
C LEU A 215 -20.97 -12.84 4.37
N ILE A 216 -20.34 -13.52 5.32
CA ILE A 216 -20.54 -14.96 5.57
C ILE A 216 -21.66 -15.08 6.60
N LYS A 217 -22.85 -15.49 6.17
CA LYS A 217 -24.04 -15.60 7.04
C LYS A 217 -24.13 -16.96 7.76
N SER A 218 -23.26 -17.91 7.41
CA SER A 218 -23.14 -19.22 8.06
C SER A 218 -22.05 -19.22 9.14
N ASN A 219 -22.27 -19.99 10.20
CA ASN A 219 -21.18 -20.37 11.11
C ASN A 219 -20.21 -21.30 10.36
N TYR A 220 -18.90 -21.09 10.53
CA TYR A 220 -17.84 -21.88 9.90
C TYR A 220 -16.73 -22.20 10.90
N VAL A 221 -16.08 -23.34 10.72
CA VAL A 221 -14.96 -23.81 11.54
C VAL A 221 -13.66 -23.22 10.98
N ASN A 222 -12.92 -22.49 11.80
CA ASN A 222 -11.67 -21.88 11.40
C ASN A 222 -10.51 -22.91 11.40
N SER A 223 -10.45 -23.73 10.34
CA SER A 223 -9.41 -24.73 10.10
C SER A 223 -8.92 -24.65 8.65
N GLU A 224 -7.61 -24.71 8.46
CA GLU A 224 -6.96 -24.66 7.13
C GLU A 224 -6.96 -26.03 6.41
N GLU A 225 -7.55 -27.07 7.02
CA GLU A 225 -7.54 -28.45 6.50
C GLU A 225 -8.95 -28.99 6.16
N ILE A 226 -10.02 -28.21 6.37
CA ILE A 226 -11.41 -28.67 6.26
C ILE A 226 -12.18 -27.86 5.20
N SER A 227 -12.57 -28.52 4.12
CA SER A 227 -13.57 -28.01 3.17
C SER A 227 -14.93 -27.91 3.87
N GLN A 228 -15.61 -26.77 3.71
CA GLN A 228 -16.90 -26.52 4.35
C GLN A 228 -17.78 -25.59 3.52
N LYS A 229 -19.06 -25.56 3.88
CA LYS A 229 -20.09 -24.79 3.19
C LYS A 229 -20.25 -23.41 3.81
N PHE A 230 -20.24 -22.39 2.96
CA PHE A 230 -20.45 -20.99 3.31
C PHE A 230 -21.72 -20.46 2.66
N LEU A 231 -22.53 -19.74 3.43
CA LEU A 231 -23.65 -18.95 2.92
C LEU A 231 -23.16 -17.52 2.70
N ILE A 232 -22.97 -17.14 1.43
CA ILE A 232 -22.38 -15.86 0.99
C ILE A 232 -23.32 -15.17 0.01
N ASP A 233 -23.42 -13.84 0.07
CA ASP A 233 -24.32 -13.05 -0.77
C ASP A 233 -23.98 -13.21 -2.27
N THR A 234 -24.97 -13.58 -3.08
CA THR A 234 -24.83 -13.95 -4.51
C THR A 234 -24.20 -12.83 -5.35
N TRP A 235 -24.41 -11.56 -4.98
CA TRP A 235 -23.85 -10.41 -5.69
C TRP A 235 -22.32 -10.39 -5.61
N LEU A 236 -21.74 -10.84 -4.50
CA LEU A 236 -20.29 -10.90 -4.30
C LEU A 236 -19.67 -12.00 -5.17
N LEU A 237 -20.29 -13.19 -5.16
CA LEU A 237 -19.86 -14.36 -5.94
C LEU A 237 -19.93 -14.13 -7.47
N LYS A 238 -20.91 -13.36 -7.94
CA LYS A 238 -20.97 -12.93 -9.36
C LYS A 238 -19.92 -11.87 -9.69
N LYS A 239 -19.62 -10.96 -8.76
CA LYS A 239 -18.60 -9.92 -8.95
C LYS A 239 -17.18 -10.48 -9.04
N SER A 240 -16.87 -11.52 -8.28
CA SER A 240 -15.60 -12.26 -8.33
C SER A 240 -15.52 -13.30 -9.45
N LYS A 241 -16.57 -13.46 -10.26
CA LYS A 241 -16.71 -14.51 -11.31
C LYS A 241 -16.65 -15.95 -10.78
N ILE A 242 -16.92 -16.17 -9.49
CA ILE A 242 -16.98 -17.50 -8.86
C ILE A 242 -18.29 -18.22 -9.21
N MET A 243 -19.29 -17.48 -9.69
CA MET A 243 -20.42 -18.03 -10.44
C MET A 243 -20.70 -17.19 -11.69
N ALA A 244 -21.16 -17.85 -12.76
CA ALA A 244 -21.75 -17.21 -13.94
C ALA A 244 -23.18 -16.69 -13.65
#